data_AF-A0A8S3DWE2-F1
#
_entry.id   AF-A0A8S3DWE2-F1
#
_cell.length_a   1.000
_cell.length_b   1.000
_cell.length_c   1.000
_cell.angle_alpha   90.00
_cell.angle_beta   90.00
_cell.angle_gamma   90.00
#
_symmetry.space_group_name_H-M   'P 1'
#
loop_
_entity.id
_entity.type
_entity.pdbx_description
1 polymer ?
#
loop_
_entity_poly.entity_id
_entity_poly.type
_entity_poly.pdbx_seq_one_letter_code
_entity_poly.pdbx_strand_id
1 'polypeptide(L)' 'MLTVLIIRGATLSGAVEGIKFYMGTVNFSMLTHPSVWKDACTQVFYALSCCSGGLIAMASF' A
#
# COMPACT_ATOMS: atom_id res chain seq x y z
N MET A 1 -15.02 8.97 -4.44
CA MET A 1 -13.92 9.77 -5.03
C MET A 1 -12.83 8.89 -5.64
N LEU A 2 -12.20 7.97 -4.88
CA LEU A 2 -11.21 7.03 -5.43
C LEU A 2 -11.72 6.23 -6.64
N THR A 3 -12.97 5.74 -6.60
CA THR A 3 -13.56 4.98 -7.73
C THR A 3 -13.59 5.79 -9.04
N VAL A 4 -13.91 7.09 -8.96
CA VAL A 4 -13.96 7.98 -10.13
C VAL A 4 -12.55 8.23 -10.68
N LEU A 5 -11.56 8.37 -9.79
CA LEU A 5 -10.15 8.53 -10.19
C LEU A 5 -9.60 7.26 -10.84
N ILE A 6 -9.96 6.08 -10.34
CA ILE A 6 -9.55 4.80 -10.94
C ILE A 6 -10.15 4.66 -12.34
N ILE A 7 -11.46 4.91 -12.50
CA ILE A 7 -12.11 4.85 -13.82
C ILE A 7 -11.44 5.84 -14.77
N ARG A 8 -11.28 7.10 -14.37
CA ARG A 8 -10.69 8.13 -15.22
C ARG A 8 -9.22 7.85 -15.57
N GLY A 9 -8.43 7.39 -14.61
CA GLY A 9 -7.03 7.00 -14.81
C GLY A 9 -6.89 5.79 -15.73
N ALA A 10 -7.77 4.79 -15.59
CA ALA A 10 -7.79 3.60 -16.44
C ALA A 10 -8.27 3.89 -17.88
N THR A 11 -9.10 4.92 -18.07
CA THR A 11 -9.56 5.32 -19.42
C THR A 11 -8.51 6.17 -20.17
N LEU A 12 -7.39 6.54 -19.54
CA LEU A 12 -6.33 7.34 -20.15
C LEU A 12 -5.35 6.44 -20.91
N SER A 13 -5.00 6.82 -22.15
CA SER A 13 -3.95 6.16 -22.92
C SER A 13 -2.61 6.24 -22.16
N GLY A 14 -1.95 5.09 -21.97
CA GLY A 14 -0.73 4.98 -21.14
C GLY A 14 -0.96 4.45 -19.71
N ALA A 15 -2.22 4.24 -19.28
CA ALA A 15 -2.50 3.62 -17.98
C ALA A 15 -1.83 2.24 -17.81
N VAL A 16 -1.74 1.49 -18.90
CA VAL A 16 -1.09 0.16 -18.93
C VAL A 16 0.42 0.26 -18.69
N GLU A 17 1.09 1.33 -19.15
CA GLU A 17 2.52 1.55 -18.86
C GLU A 17 2.75 1.91 -17.40
N GLY A 18 1.87 2.74 -16.80
CA GLY A 18 1.92 3.03 -15.37
C GLY A 18 1.73 1.78 -14.50
N ILE A 19 0.78 0.92 -14.86
CA ILE A 19 0.55 -0.36 -14.17
C ILE A 19 1.75 -1.29 -14.35
N LYS A 20 2.33 -1.37 -15.55
CA LYS A 20 3.55 -2.16 -15.81
C LYS A 20 4.77 -1.63 -15.08
N PHE A 21 4.92 -0.32 -14.89
CA PHE A 21 6.01 0.23 -14.10
C PHE A 21 5.86 -0.13 -12.61
N TYR A 22 4.63 -0.06 -12.09
CA TYR A 22 4.30 -0.41 -10.71
C TYR A 22 4.51 -1.91 -10.41
N MET A 23 4.07 -2.81 -11.30
CA MET A 23 4.17 -4.27 -11.10
C MET A 23 5.41 -4.94 -11.73
N GLY A 24 5.94 -4.38 -12.81
CA GLY A 24 6.98 -5.02 -13.63
C GLY A 24 8.41 -4.87 -13.09
N THR A 25 8.62 -3.98 -12.13
CA THR A 25 9.93 -3.72 -11.50
C THR A 25 10.05 -4.38 -10.13
N VAL A 26 9.35 -5.49 -9.89
CA VAL A 26 9.42 -6.23 -8.62
C VAL A 26 10.78 -6.92 -8.53
N ASN A 27 11.73 -6.24 -7.90
CA ASN A 27 13.03 -6.79 -7.57
C ASN A 27 12.89 -7.72 -6.37
N PHE A 28 12.71 -9.02 -6.61
CA PHE A 28 12.62 -10.03 -5.53
C PHE A 28 13.89 -10.11 -4.68
N SER A 29 15.03 -9.66 -5.19
CA SER A 29 16.27 -9.51 -4.41
C SER A 29 16.15 -8.47 -3.29
N MET A 30 15.15 -7.58 -3.34
CA MET A 30 14.87 -6.65 -2.24
C MET A 30 14.28 -7.37 -1.01
N LEU A 31 13.62 -8.51 -1.19
CA LEU A 31 13.02 -9.28 -0.09
C LEU A 31 14.07 -9.93 0.82
N THR A 32 15.28 -10.17 0.33
CA THR A 32 16.39 -10.68 1.14
C THR A 32 17.01 -9.60 2.04
N HIS A 33 16.69 -8.33 1.83
CA HIS A 33 17.17 -7.25 2.67
C HIS A 33 16.25 -7.05 3.89
N PRO A 34 16.79 -7.12 5.13
CA PRO A 34 15.98 -6.96 6.34
C PRO A 34 15.39 -5.54 6.50
N SER A 35 15.97 -4.55 5.84
CA SER A 35 15.44 -3.18 5.79
C SER A 35 14.03 -3.09 5.20
N VAL A 36 13.74 -3.87 4.15
CA VAL A 36 12.43 -3.89 3.48
C VAL A 36 11.34 -4.43 4.41
N TRP A 37 11.68 -5.44 5.22
CA TRP A 37 10.77 -5.98 6.23
C TRP A 37 10.49 -4.98 7.35
N LYS A 38 11.53 -4.27 7.83
CA LYS A 38 11.36 -3.22 8.84
C LYS A 38 10.40 -2.14 8.35
N ASP A 39 10.60 -1.63 7.13
CA ASP A 39 9.76 -0.58 6.57
C ASP A 39 8.31 -1.05 6.34
N ALA A 40 8.12 -2.28 5.86
CA ALA A 40 6.80 -2.89 5.73
C ALA A 40 6.09 -3.03 7.08
N CYS A 41 6.79 -3.50 8.12
CA CYS A 41 6.25 -3.60 9.47
C CYS A 41 5.83 -2.23 10.00
N THR A 42 6.68 -1.21 9.87
CA THR A 42 6.36 0.17 10.28
C THR A 42 5.14 0.72 9.53
N GLN A 43 5.05 0.47 8.21
CA GLN A 43 3.91 0.90 7.40
C GLN A 43 2.59 0.28 7.85
N VAL A 44 2.58 -1.03 8.11
CA VAL A 44 1.39 -1.74 8.64
C VAL A 44 1.02 -1.21 10.04
N PHE A 45 2.02 -0.95 10.88
CA PHE A 45 1.81 -0.46 12.24
C PHE A 45 1.13 0.92 12.28
N TYR A 46 1.57 1.83 11.39
CA TYR A 46 0.95 3.13 11.22
C TYR A 46 -0.42 3.05 10.54
N ALA A 47 -0.57 2.20 9.52
CA ALA A 47 -1.85 2.03 8.82
C ALA A 47 -2.97 1.54 9.75
N LEU A 48 -2.63 0.66 10.70
CA LEU A 48 -3.57 0.14 11.70
C LEU A 48 -3.70 1.04 12.93
N SER A 49 -2.82 2.04 13.09
CA SER A 49 -2.77 2.87 14.30
C SER A 49 -2.77 2.02 15.59
N CYS A 50 -2.06 0.89 15.57
CA CYS A 50 -2.21 -0.19 16.54
C CYS A 50 -1.92 0.24 17.99
N CYS A 51 -1.09 1.28 18.17
CA CYS A 51 -0.75 1.85 19.48
C CYS A 51 -1.63 3.01 19.93
N SER A 52 -2.59 3.46 19.13
CA SER A 52 -3.38 4.67 19.44
C SER A 52 -4.61 4.38 20.32
N GLY A 53 -4.90 3.12 20.65
CA GLY A 53 -6.02 2.74 21.55
C GLY A 53 -7.42 2.89 20.93
N GLY A 54 -7.56 3.53 19.77
CA GLY A 54 -8.85 3.71 19.07
C GLY A 54 -9.51 2.40 18.63
N LEU A 55 -8.73 1.42 18.17
CA LEU A 55 -9.25 0.08 17.84
C LEU A 55 -9.73 -0.68 19.09
N ILE A 56 -9.04 -0.52 20.23
CA ILE A 56 -9.42 -1.16 21.49
C ILE A 56 -10.72 -0.55 22.03
N ALA A 57 -10.83 0.78 21.97
CA ALA A 57 -12.06 1.50 22.33
C ALA A 57 -13.24 1.07 21.45
N MET A 58 -13.05 0.97 20.12
CA MET A 58 -14.08 0.51 19.19
C MET A 58 -14.47 -0.96 19.40
N ALA A 59 -13.54 -1.83 19.81
CA ALA A 59 -13.83 -3.23 20.10
C ALA A 59 -14.52 -3.47 21.47
N SER A 60 -14.57 -2.44 22.31
CA SER A 60 -15.14 -2.52 23.67
C SER A 60 -16.64 -2.16 23.73
N PHE A 61 -17.21 -1.70 22.61
CA PHE A 61 -18.64 -1.39 22.44
C PHE A 61 -19.26 -2.33 21.41
#